data_AF-A0A3D3H562-F1
#
_entry.id   AF-A0A3D3H562-F1
#
_cell.length_a   1.000
_cell.length_b   1.000
_cell.length_c   1.000
_cell.angle_alpha   90.00
_cell.angle_beta   90.00
_cell.angle_gamma   90.00
#
_symmetry.space_group_name_H-M   'P 1'
#
loop_
_entity.id
_entity.type
_entity.pdbx_description
1 polymer ?
#
loop_
_entity_poly.entity_id
_entity_poly.type
_entity_poly.pdbx_seq_one_letter_code
_entity_poly.pdbx_strand_id
1 'polypeptide(L)'
;RGIPDERLEEVAHHYRHFGGVSPINQQNRDLVAALDAELRARGIDLPVYWGNRNWMPYVADAVQQLHADGHRRVLALATSAYSSYSSCRQYREDLADALEATGVGEQLQIDKVAQFFDHPGFVTPFVDGIRSGLEKLREHGIEKPDEIEVLFSTHSIPVADAERSGPRDRDFGPGGAYAAQHTAVAEQIMRTLGSESPWQLVYQSRSGPPSVPWLEPDVNDAIAALPAQGRRGVLIVPLGFVSDHMEVMWDLDTEAIETATELGLVAVRTATPGTSPTYVAGLVDLIEERLQGTPASQRERVTSLGPWFDVCRPGCCENARLGFRPALAGLTP
;
A
#
# COMPACT_ATOMS: atom_id res chain seq x y z
N ARG A 1 -18.67 11.95 11.04
CA ARG A 1 -18.39 10.49 11.17
C ARG A 1 -18.08 10.26 12.65
N GLY A 2 -18.80 9.41 13.38
CA GLY A 2 -18.72 9.29 14.86
C GLY A 2 -17.37 8.76 15.38
N ILE A 3 -16.32 9.56 15.22
CA ILE A 3 -14.97 9.30 15.72
C ILE A 3 -14.90 9.88 17.14
N PRO A 4 -14.45 9.11 18.15
CA PRO A 4 -14.28 9.61 19.52
C PRO A 4 -13.34 10.84 19.57
N ASP A 5 -13.63 11.80 20.46
CA ASP A 5 -12.84 13.03 20.58
C ASP A 5 -11.37 12.76 20.95
N GLU A 6 -11.11 11.75 21.78
CA GLU A 6 -9.75 11.32 22.16
C GLU A 6 -8.93 10.90 20.92
N ARG A 7 -9.56 10.19 19.97
CA ARG A 7 -8.95 9.79 18.71
C ARG A 7 -8.67 11.00 17.81
N LEU A 8 -9.56 11.98 17.81
CA LEU A 8 -9.37 13.22 17.05
C LEU A 8 -8.21 14.05 17.63
N GLU A 9 -8.05 14.06 18.95
CA GLU A 9 -6.96 14.75 19.63
C GLU A 9 -5.60 14.09 19.39
N GLU A 10 -5.53 12.75 19.44
CA GLU A 10 -4.36 11.95 19.07
C GLU A 10 -3.92 12.23 17.63
N VAL A 11 -4.85 12.12 16.66
CA VAL A 11 -4.56 12.44 15.25
C VAL A 11 -4.13 13.91 15.10
N ALA A 12 -4.77 14.84 15.79
CA ALA A 12 -4.41 16.25 15.74
C ALA A 12 -3.02 16.55 16.33
N HIS A 13 -2.53 15.74 17.28
CA HIS A 13 -1.18 15.84 17.81
C HIS A 13 -0.15 15.48 16.73
N HIS A 14 -0.37 14.39 16.00
CA HIS A 14 0.54 13.95 14.92
C HIS A 14 0.65 15.03 13.84
N TYR A 15 -0.49 15.59 13.41
CA TYR A 15 -0.49 16.67 12.42
C TYR A 15 0.28 17.91 12.90
N ARG A 16 0.14 18.31 14.18
CA ARG A 16 0.85 19.49 14.72
C ARG A 16 2.37 19.32 14.70
N HIS A 17 2.87 18.11 14.93
CA HIS A 17 4.31 17.82 14.89
C HIS A 17 4.93 18.07 13.51
N PHE A 18 4.16 17.85 12.44
CA PHE A 18 4.61 18.01 11.05
C PHE A 18 4.03 19.27 10.36
N GLY A 19 3.80 20.34 11.12
CA GLY A 19 3.37 21.63 10.56
C GLY A 19 1.91 21.70 10.12
N GLY A 20 1.08 20.74 10.53
CA GLY A 20 -0.37 20.76 10.37
C GLY A 20 -0.91 20.24 9.04
N VAL A 21 -0.06 19.76 8.12
CA VAL A 21 -0.46 19.33 6.78
C VAL A 21 0.14 17.96 6.46
N SER A 22 -0.71 16.99 6.10
CA SER A 22 -0.24 15.70 5.59
C SER A 22 0.35 15.87 4.19
N PRO A 23 1.54 15.30 3.91
CA PRO A 23 2.21 15.47 2.62
C PRO A 23 1.47 14.76 1.47
N ILE A 24 0.55 13.83 1.79
CA ILE A 24 -0.12 12.96 0.82
C ILE A 24 -0.82 13.71 -0.31
N ASN A 25 -1.39 14.89 -0.05
CA ASN A 25 -2.07 15.67 -1.10
C ASN A 25 -1.09 16.27 -2.10
N GLN A 26 0.09 16.70 -1.65
CA GLN A 26 1.13 17.16 -2.55
C GLN A 26 1.74 15.99 -3.31
N GLN A 27 2.01 14.88 -2.63
CA GLN A 27 2.55 13.68 -3.26
C GLN A 27 1.61 13.10 -4.32
N ASN A 28 0.29 13.13 -4.11
CA ASN A 28 -0.67 12.75 -5.14
C ASN A 28 -0.62 13.68 -6.36
N ARG A 29 -0.49 15.01 -6.16
CA ARG A 29 -0.31 15.94 -7.29
C ARG A 29 0.98 15.68 -8.05
N ASP A 30 2.06 15.38 -7.33
CA ASP A 30 3.36 15.07 -7.94
C ASP A 30 3.30 13.74 -8.71
N LEU A 31 2.59 12.73 -8.17
CA LEU A 31 2.35 11.45 -8.84
C LEU A 31 1.50 11.62 -10.10
N VAL A 32 0.44 12.43 -10.06
CA VAL A 32 -0.37 12.77 -11.25
C VAL A 32 0.51 13.40 -12.32
N ALA A 33 1.32 14.41 -11.97
CA ALA A 33 2.22 15.06 -12.91
C ALA A 33 3.26 14.09 -13.52
N ALA A 34 3.77 13.16 -12.72
CA ALA A 34 4.70 12.14 -13.17
C ALA A 34 4.04 11.12 -14.12
N LEU A 35 2.83 10.66 -13.80
CA LEU A 35 2.03 9.80 -14.67
C LEU A 35 1.71 10.49 -16.00
N ASP A 36 1.28 11.75 -15.97
CA ASP A 36 1.01 12.53 -17.17
C ASP A 36 2.26 12.68 -18.06
N ALA A 37 3.44 12.83 -17.45
CA ALA A 37 4.70 12.92 -18.19
C ALA A 37 5.06 11.57 -18.83
N GLU A 38 4.94 10.47 -18.09
CA GLU A 38 5.25 9.13 -18.58
C GLU A 38 4.27 8.67 -19.67
N LEU A 39 2.96 8.88 -19.49
CA LEU A 39 1.94 8.58 -20.51
C LEU A 39 2.23 9.32 -21.82
N ARG A 40 2.54 10.62 -21.74
CA ARG A 40 2.92 11.41 -22.93
C ARG A 40 4.21 10.92 -23.57
N ALA A 41 5.21 10.54 -22.78
CA ALA A 41 6.47 10.01 -23.30
C ALA A 41 6.26 8.70 -24.08
N ARG A 42 5.26 7.89 -23.69
CA ARG A 42 4.86 6.67 -24.40
C ARG A 42 3.83 6.90 -25.51
N GLY A 43 3.41 8.14 -25.76
CA GLY A 43 2.41 8.47 -26.78
C GLY A 43 1.00 8.01 -26.43
N ILE A 44 0.70 7.82 -25.14
CA ILE A 44 -0.60 7.41 -24.64
C ILE A 44 -1.41 8.66 -24.29
N ASP A 45 -2.46 8.92 -25.07
CA ASP A 45 -3.38 10.04 -24.83
C ASP A 45 -4.46 9.64 -23.81
N LEU A 46 -4.10 9.66 -22.53
CA LEU A 46 -4.99 9.40 -21.41
C LEU A 46 -4.88 10.50 -20.36
N PRO A 47 -5.95 11.28 -20.10
CA PRO A 47 -5.94 12.27 -19.03
C PRO A 47 -6.02 11.59 -17.65
N VAL A 48 -5.26 12.12 -16.69
CA VAL A 48 -5.24 11.61 -15.31
C VAL A 48 -6.08 12.49 -14.39
N TYR A 49 -7.02 11.86 -13.67
CA TYR A 49 -7.85 12.49 -12.65
C TYR A 49 -7.51 11.94 -11.27
N TRP A 50 -7.60 12.77 -10.23
CA TRP A 50 -7.36 12.39 -8.85
C TRP A 50 -8.56 12.71 -7.96
N GLY A 51 -8.95 11.75 -7.13
CA GLY A 51 -9.95 11.92 -6.09
C GLY A 51 -9.63 11.04 -4.89
N ASN A 52 -9.71 11.60 -3.69
CA ASN A 52 -9.50 10.88 -2.44
C ASN A 52 -10.82 10.37 -1.87
N ARG A 53 -10.68 9.40 -0.97
CA ARG A 53 -11.80 8.79 -0.23
C ARG A 53 -12.26 9.63 0.96
N ASN A 54 -11.32 10.36 1.58
CA ASN A 54 -11.51 10.99 2.89
C ASN A 54 -11.20 12.49 2.93
N TRP A 55 -10.77 13.09 1.82
CA TRP A 55 -10.44 14.52 1.75
C TRP A 55 -10.62 15.07 0.34
N MET A 56 -10.68 16.39 0.18
CA MET A 56 -10.79 17.00 -1.14
C MET A 56 -9.49 16.88 -1.95
N PRO A 57 -9.56 16.79 -3.30
CA PRO A 57 -10.79 16.55 -4.08
C PRO A 57 -11.34 15.16 -3.77
N TYR A 58 -12.67 15.03 -3.62
CA TYR A 58 -13.28 13.73 -3.34
C TYR A 58 -13.41 12.91 -4.63
N VAL A 59 -13.47 11.58 -4.49
CA VAL A 59 -13.72 10.68 -5.62
C VAL A 59 -14.99 11.03 -6.40
N ALA A 60 -16.06 11.48 -5.73
CA ALA A 60 -17.29 11.93 -6.38
C ALA A 60 -17.07 13.18 -7.24
N ASP A 61 -16.26 14.14 -6.78
CA ASP A 61 -15.91 15.35 -7.53
C ASP A 61 -15.14 14.98 -8.80
N ALA A 62 -14.17 14.06 -8.68
CA ALA A 62 -13.40 13.57 -9.82
C ALA A 62 -14.27 12.84 -10.85
N VAL A 63 -15.20 11.98 -10.39
CA VAL A 63 -16.18 11.26 -11.24
C VAL A 63 -17.10 12.22 -11.98
N GLN A 64 -17.58 13.27 -11.31
CA GLN A 64 -18.42 14.28 -11.94
C GLN A 64 -17.65 15.07 -13.00
N GLN A 65 -16.41 15.47 -12.69
CA GLN A 65 -15.58 16.23 -13.62
C GLN A 65 -15.24 15.42 -14.88
N LEU A 66 -14.76 14.18 -14.74
CA LEU A 66 -14.42 13.34 -15.89
C LEU A 66 -15.65 13.04 -16.77
N HIS A 67 -16.85 12.97 -16.19
CA HIS A 67 -18.08 12.75 -16.97
C HIS A 67 -18.46 14.01 -17.75
N ALA A 68 -18.35 15.19 -17.10
CA ALA A 68 -18.56 16.49 -17.73
C ALA A 68 -17.59 16.75 -18.89
N ASP A 69 -16.35 16.25 -18.78
CA ASP A 69 -15.33 16.32 -19.83
C ASP A 69 -15.58 15.32 -20.99
N GLY A 70 -16.66 14.53 -20.90
CA GLY A 70 -17.11 13.64 -21.97
C GLY A 70 -16.60 12.19 -21.86
N HIS A 71 -15.86 11.84 -20.80
CA HIS A 71 -15.39 10.47 -20.61
C HIS A 71 -16.54 9.53 -20.21
N ARG A 72 -16.54 8.32 -20.77
CA ARG A 72 -17.57 7.28 -20.55
C ARG A 72 -17.01 5.92 -20.16
N ARG A 73 -15.71 5.71 -20.39
CA ARG A 73 -14.96 4.52 -19.97
C ARG A 73 -13.73 5.01 -19.21
N VAL A 74 -13.60 4.60 -17.96
CA VAL A 74 -12.56 5.06 -17.05
C VAL A 74 -11.82 3.84 -16.49
N LEU A 75 -10.52 3.98 -16.37
CA LEU A 75 -9.68 3.01 -15.69
C LEU A 75 -9.25 3.58 -14.33
N ALA A 76 -9.73 2.96 -13.25
CA ALA A 76 -9.34 3.31 -11.90
C ALA A 76 -8.02 2.65 -11.51
N LEU A 77 -7.06 3.47 -11.12
CA LEU A 77 -5.82 3.06 -10.47
C LEU A 77 -5.91 3.38 -8.98
N ALA A 78 -6.03 2.35 -8.14
CA ALA A 78 -5.94 2.54 -6.70
C ALA A 78 -4.47 2.67 -6.29
N THR A 79 -4.12 3.65 -5.45
CA THR A 79 -2.77 3.83 -4.89
C THR A 79 -2.52 2.89 -3.71
N SER A 80 -2.87 1.62 -3.89
CA SER A 80 -2.75 0.54 -2.91
C SER A 80 -2.43 -0.73 -3.68
N ALA A 81 -1.34 -1.40 -3.31
CA ALA A 81 -0.77 -2.51 -4.06
C ALA A 81 -1.31 -3.90 -3.67
N TYR A 82 -1.85 -4.01 -2.46
CA TYR A 82 -2.18 -5.28 -1.80
C TYR A 82 -3.68 -5.56 -1.72
N SER A 83 -4.04 -6.82 -1.50
CA SER A 83 -5.42 -7.27 -1.39
C SER A 83 -5.88 -7.33 0.06
N SER A 84 -6.86 -6.50 0.43
CA SER A 84 -7.66 -6.59 1.65
C SER A 84 -8.97 -5.81 1.45
N TYR A 85 -9.85 -5.80 2.46
CA TYR A 85 -11.04 -4.95 2.39
C TYR A 85 -10.67 -3.48 2.20
N SER A 86 -9.87 -2.91 3.11
CA SER A 86 -9.49 -1.48 3.12
C SER A 86 -8.62 -1.07 1.93
N SER A 87 -7.86 -2.01 1.36
CA SER A 87 -6.87 -1.76 0.32
C SER A 87 -7.36 -2.13 -1.10
N CYS A 88 -8.51 -2.80 -1.22
CA CYS A 88 -9.06 -3.24 -2.51
C CYS A 88 -10.58 -3.09 -2.61
N ARG A 89 -11.36 -3.81 -1.79
CA ARG A 89 -12.83 -3.83 -1.95
C ARG A 89 -13.45 -2.48 -1.61
N GLN A 90 -13.00 -1.84 -0.55
CA GLN A 90 -13.53 -0.56 -0.12
C GLN A 90 -13.35 0.54 -1.19
N TYR A 91 -12.23 0.56 -1.93
CA TYR A 91 -12.07 1.46 -3.07
C TYR A 91 -13.14 1.26 -4.14
N ARG A 92 -13.51 0.00 -4.41
CA ARG A 92 -14.53 -0.36 -5.41
C ARG A 92 -15.95 -0.05 -4.94
N GLU A 93 -16.20 -0.14 -3.63
CA GLU A 93 -17.45 0.29 -3.00
C GLU A 93 -17.56 1.82 -3.02
N ASP A 94 -16.50 2.54 -2.68
CA ASP A 94 -16.49 4.01 -2.70
C ASP A 94 -16.68 4.56 -4.14
N LEU A 95 -16.19 3.86 -5.16
CA LEU A 95 -16.49 4.18 -6.56
C LEU A 95 -17.96 3.90 -6.93
N ALA A 96 -18.56 2.85 -6.39
CA ALA A 96 -19.99 2.58 -6.59
C ALA A 96 -20.85 3.66 -5.95
N ASP A 97 -20.54 4.02 -4.70
CA ASP A 97 -21.19 5.13 -3.98
C ASP A 97 -21.03 6.45 -4.76
N ALA A 98 -19.86 6.70 -5.36
CA ALA A 98 -19.62 7.89 -6.18
C ALA A 98 -20.48 7.93 -7.45
N LEU A 99 -20.66 6.82 -8.15
CA LEU A 99 -21.55 6.74 -9.31
C LEU A 99 -23.02 6.98 -8.93
N GLU A 100 -23.46 6.45 -7.79
CA GLU A 100 -24.80 6.69 -7.26
C GLU A 100 -24.99 8.17 -6.89
N ALA A 101 -24.06 8.73 -6.10
CA ALA A 101 -24.13 10.11 -5.63
C ALA A 101 -24.11 11.16 -6.76
N THR A 102 -23.41 10.87 -7.85
CA THR A 102 -23.32 11.76 -9.03
C THR A 102 -24.43 11.55 -10.05
N GLY A 103 -25.17 10.44 -9.97
CA GLY A 103 -26.26 10.11 -10.89
C GLY A 103 -25.79 9.75 -12.32
N VAL A 104 -24.51 9.48 -12.53
CA VAL A 104 -23.94 9.17 -13.87
C VAL A 104 -23.74 7.67 -14.12
N GLY A 105 -24.13 6.81 -13.19
CA GLY A 105 -23.84 5.36 -13.22
C GLY A 105 -24.32 4.62 -14.47
N GLU A 106 -25.40 5.07 -15.13
CA GLU A 106 -25.88 4.47 -16.39
C GLU A 106 -25.02 4.84 -17.61
N GLN A 107 -24.24 5.92 -17.52
CA GLN A 107 -23.48 6.49 -18.62
C GLN A 107 -21.97 6.24 -18.49
N LEU A 108 -21.50 5.82 -17.32
CA LEU A 108 -20.08 5.74 -17.00
C LEU A 108 -19.69 4.33 -16.56
N GLN A 109 -18.83 3.70 -17.34
CA GLN A 109 -18.19 2.43 -16.97
C GLN A 109 -16.84 2.69 -16.31
N ILE A 110 -16.65 2.16 -15.11
CA ILE A 110 -15.38 2.20 -14.39
C ILE A 110 -14.80 0.78 -14.28
N ASP A 111 -13.70 0.55 -14.98
CA ASP A 111 -12.82 -0.61 -14.83
C ASP A 111 -11.70 -0.30 -13.83
N LYS A 112 -10.93 -1.32 -13.42
CA LYS A 112 -9.78 -1.13 -12.52
C LYS A 112 -8.52 -1.79 -13.04
N VAL A 113 -7.38 -1.29 -12.55
CA VAL A 113 -6.09 -1.99 -12.61
C VAL A 113 -6.07 -3.12 -11.57
N ALA A 114 -5.37 -4.21 -11.88
CA ALA A 114 -5.15 -5.31 -10.93
C ALA A 114 -4.32 -4.85 -9.71
N GLN A 115 -4.38 -5.61 -8.62
CA GLN A 115 -3.44 -5.38 -7.51
C GLN A 115 -2.02 -5.69 -8.01
N PHE A 116 -1.06 -4.85 -7.62
CA PHE A 116 0.25 -4.78 -8.27
C PHE A 116 1.43 -4.99 -7.31
N PHE A 117 1.17 -5.57 -6.13
CA PHE A 117 2.19 -5.88 -5.11
C PHE A 117 3.45 -6.56 -5.65
N ASP A 118 3.35 -7.36 -6.71
CA ASP A 118 4.46 -8.08 -7.32
C ASP A 118 4.87 -7.56 -8.71
N HIS A 119 4.45 -6.34 -9.08
CA HIS A 119 4.92 -5.70 -10.29
C HIS A 119 6.39 -5.23 -10.12
N PRO A 120 7.31 -5.51 -11.07
CA PRO A 120 8.72 -5.10 -10.97
C PRO A 120 8.90 -3.60 -10.67
N GLY A 121 8.07 -2.75 -11.30
CA GLY A 121 8.10 -1.30 -11.06
C GLY A 121 7.78 -0.89 -9.62
N PHE A 122 6.93 -1.65 -8.92
CA PHE A 122 6.61 -1.40 -7.50
C PHE A 122 7.68 -1.96 -6.56
N VAL A 123 8.26 -3.13 -6.89
CA VAL A 123 9.22 -3.82 -6.01
C VAL A 123 10.62 -3.21 -6.07
N THR A 124 11.06 -2.76 -7.25
CA THR A 124 12.44 -2.26 -7.47
C THR A 124 12.81 -1.08 -6.57
N PRO A 125 11.96 -0.05 -6.34
CA PRO A 125 12.27 1.03 -5.40
C PRO A 125 12.61 0.53 -3.98
N PHE A 126 11.95 -0.52 -3.50
CA PHE A 126 12.28 -1.10 -2.20
C PHE A 126 13.61 -1.85 -2.21
N VAL A 127 13.94 -2.56 -3.30
CA VAL A 127 15.26 -3.19 -3.47
C VAL A 127 16.37 -2.14 -3.37
N ASP A 128 16.23 -1.02 -4.09
CA ASP A 128 17.22 0.06 -4.08
C ASP A 128 17.28 0.77 -2.72
N GLY A 129 16.11 1.01 -2.10
CA GLY A 129 16.01 1.60 -0.77
C GLY A 129 16.70 0.76 0.30
N ILE A 130 16.50 -0.57 0.29
CA ILE A 130 17.15 -1.48 1.24
C ILE A 130 18.65 -1.55 0.99
N ARG A 131 19.10 -1.61 -0.28
CA ARG A 131 20.53 -1.59 -0.60
C ARG A 131 21.21 -0.36 0.02
N SER A 132 20.64 0.82 -0.19
CA SER A 132 21.15 2.07 0.40
C SER A 132 21.04 2.08 1.93
N GLY A 133 19.96 1.54 2.49
CA GLY A 133 19.77 1.45 3.94
C GLY A 133 20.80 0.56 4.63
N LEU A 134 21.14 -0.58 4.03
CA LEU A 134 22.20 -1.47 4.52
C LEU A 134 23.58 -0.79 4.45
N GLU A 135 23.86 -0.01 3.41
CA GLU A 135 25.09 0.78 3.32
C GLU A 135 25.19 1.81 4.46
N LYS A 136 24.09 2.52 4.77
CA LYS A 136 24.04 3.44 5.90
C LYS A 136 24.29 2.75 7.24
N LEU A 137 23.76 1.55 7.46
CA LEU A 137 24.04 0.78 8.67
C LEU A 137 25.53 0.38 8.77
N ARG A 138 26.16 0.04 7.65
CA ARG A 138 27.61 -0.24 7.60
C ARG A 138 28.45 0.98 7.95
N GLU A 139 28.05 2.18 7.52
CA GLU A 139 28.72 3.44 7.91
C GLU A 139 28.71 3.66 9.44
N HIS A 140 27.75 3.06 10.15
CA HIS A 140 27.67 3.08 11.62
C HIS A 140 28.39 1.89 12.28
N GLY A 141 29.20 1.13 11.54
CA GLY A 141 29.98 0.01 12.06
C GLY A 141 29.16 -1.26 12.34
N ILE A 142 28.05 -1.43 11.61
CA ILE A 142 27.21 -2.63 11.64
C ILE A 142 27.39 -3.35 10.30
N GLU A 143 28.33 -4.29 10.26
CA GLU A 143 28.78 -4.89 9.01
C GLU A 143 28.20 -6.27 8.78
N LYS A 144 28.01 -7.06 9.84
CA LYS A 144 27.61 -8.45 9.69
C LYS A 144 26.10 -8.56 9.46
N PRO A 145 25.65 -9.42 8.53
CA PRO A 145 24.22 -9.59 8.27
C PRO A 145 23.42 -9.96 9.52
N ASP A 146 23.96 -10.77 10.43
CA ASP A 146 23.33 -11.19 11.68
C ASP A 146 23.24 -10.08 12.75
N GLU A 147 23.94 -8.96 12.58
CA GLU A 147 23.77 -7.78 13.44
C GLU A 147 22.60 -6.89 13.00
N ILE A 148 22.01 -7.13 11.82
CA ILE A 148 20.98 -6.29 11.20
C ILE A 148 19.66 -7.05 11.10
N GLU A 149 18.56 -6.46 11.58
CA GLU A 149 17.21 -6.93 11.29
C GLU A 149 16.55 -6.04 10.21
N VAL A 150 15.94 -6.64 9.19
CA VAL A 150 15.12 -5.92 8.21
C VAL A 150 13.64 -6.09 8.56
N LEU A 151 12.97 -5.00 8.93
CA LEU A 151 11.55 -5.00 9.26
C LEU A 151 10.73 -4.45 8.09
N PHE A 152 10.01 -5.33 7.41
CA PHE A 152 9.04 -4.93 6.39
C PHE A 152 7.74 -4.56 7.09
N SER A 153 7.42 -3.27 7.14
CA SER A 153 6.26 -2.71 7.83
C SER A 153 5.07 -2.47 6.89
N THR A 154 3.87 -2.74 7.40
CA THR A 154 2.58 -2.45 6.75
C THR A 154 1.51 -2.15 7.81
N HIS A 155 0.40 -1.53 7.41
CA HIS A 155 -0.72 -1.34 8.36
C HIS A 155 -1.22 -2.69 8.87
N SER A 156 -1.41 -2.77 10.18
CA SER A 156 -2.15 -3.85 10.79
C SER A 156 -3.62 -3.78 10.37
N ILE A 157 -4.26 -4.92 10.24
CA ILE A 157 -5.70 -5.04 10.02
C ILE A 157 -6.27 -6.10 10.99
N PRO A 158 -7.58 -6.06 11.31
CA PRO A 158 -8.20 -7.11 12.10
C PRO A 158 -7.97 -8.48 11.48
N VAL A 159 -7.62 -9.49 12.30
CA VAL A 159 -7.31 -10.84 11.82
C VAL A 159 -8.43 -11.40 10.94
N ALA A 160 -9.69 -11.20 11.34
CA ALA A 160 -10.85 -11.64 10.57
C ALA A 160 -10.97 -10.99 9.17
N ASP A 161 -10.52 -9.74 9.02
CA ASP A 161 -10.50 -9.06 7.72
C ASP A 161 -9.30 -9.56 6.89
N ALA A 162 -8.17 -9.88 7.53
CA ALA A 162 -6.99 -10.47 6.91
C ALA A 162 -7.27 -11.87 6.36
N GLU A 163 -7.88 -12.76 7.15
CA GLU A 163 -8.31 -14.09 6.70
C GLU A 163 -9.29 -14.02 5.52
N ARG A 164 -10.05 -12.92 5.42
CA ARG A 164 -10.94 -12.61 4.31
C ARG A 164 -10.29 -11.77 3.23
N SER A 165 -8.98 -11.61 3.19
CA SER A 165 -8.32 -11.02 2.03
C SER A 165 -8.27 -12.02 0.87
N GLY A 166 -8.22 -11.52 -0.37
CA GLY A 166 -8.12 -12.35 -1.57
C GLY A 166 -9.41 -13.09 -1.98
N PRO A 167 -9.37 -13.85 -3.09
CA PRO A 167 -10.47 -14.68 -3.55
C PRO A 167 -10.63 -15.94 -2.67
N ARG A 168 -11.82 -16.55 -2.69
CA ARG A 168 -12.16 -17.71 -1.83
C ARG A 168 -11.83 -19.06 -2.43
N ASP A 169 -11.43 -19.10 -3.70
CA ASP A 169 -11.04 -20.30 -4.44
C ASP A 169 -9.58 -20.70 -4.22
N ARG A 170 -8.84 -19.93 -3.41
CA ARG A 170 -7.44 -20.17 -3.07
C ARG A 170 -7.22 -19.96 -1.58
N ASP A 171 -6.58 -20.92 -0.94
CA ASP A 171 -6.08 -20.77 0.42
C ASP A 171 -4.71 -20.09 0.41
N PHE A 172 -4.56 -19.06 1.24
CA PHE A 172 -3.33 -18.28 1.41
C PHE A 172 -2.70 -18.49 2.79
N GLY A 173 -3.33 -19.30 3.65
CA GLY A 173 -2.90 -19.51 5.02
C GLY A 173 -3.27 -18.37 5.98
N PRO A 174 -2.66 -18.35 7.19
CA PRO A 174 -2.90 -17.33 8.20
C PRO A 174 -2.66 -15.91 7.68
N GLY A 175 -3.56 -14.97 8.01
CA GLY A 175 -3.50 -13.59 7.52
C GLY A 175 -3.95 -13.40 6.06
N GLY A 176 -4.36 -14.49 5.39
CA GLY A 176 -4.92 -14.50 4.04
C GLY A 176 -3.97 -13.93 2.97
N ALA A 177 -4.54 -13.55 1.83
CA ALA A 177 -3.78 -12.94 0.73
C ALA A 177 -3.02 -11.68 1.16
N TYR A 178 -3.49 -10.92 2.15
CA TYR A 178 -2.84 -9.69 2.62
C TYR A 178 -1.45 -10.00 3.18
N ALA A 179 -1.36 -10.89 4.17
CA ALA A 179 -0.08 -11.30 4.73
C ALA A 179 0.77 -12.05 3.69
N ALA A 180 0.17 -13.00 2.97
CA ALA A 180 0.89 -13.79 1.97
C ALA A 180 1.53 -12.92 0.86
N GLN A 181 0.84 -11.88 0.38
CA GLN A 181 1.37 -10.95 -0.62
C GLN A 181 2.56 -10.14 -0.08
N HIS A 182 2.45 -9.58 1.12
CA HIS A 182 3.57 -8.84 1.74
C HIS A 182 4.78 -9.75 1.97
N THR A 183 4.56 -10.94 2.53
CA THR A 183 5.63 -11.94 2.77
C THR A 183 6.31 -12.33 1.46
N ALA A 184 5.55 -12.63 0.40
CA ALA A 184 6.13 -13.02 -0.88
C ALA A 184 6.99 -11.92 -1.52
N VAL A 185 6.59 -10.65 -1.36
CA VAL A 185 7.37 -9.50 -1.85
C VAL A 185 8.62 -9.28 -0.99
N ALA A 186 8.49 -9.32 0.34
CA ALA A 186 9.62 -9.22 1.26
C ALA A 186 10.68 -10.29 0.96
N GLU A 187 10.26 -11.55 0.85
CA GLU A 187 11.11 -12.66 0.45
C GLU A 187 11.79 -12.42 -0.91
N GLN A 188 11.03 -11.94 -1.90
CA GLN A 188 11.57 -11.70 -3.22
C GLN A 188 12.62 -10.59 -3.22
N ILE A 189 12.40 -9.52 -2.45
CA ILE A 189 13.37 -8.44 -2.27
C ILE A 189 14.64 -8.98 -1.63
N MET A 190 14.52 -9.72 -0.53
CA MET A 190 15.68 -10.29 0.18
C MET A 190 16.47 -11.27 -0.71
N ARG A 191 15.77 -12.11 -1.50
CA ARG A 191 16.40 -12.97 -2.52
C ARG A 191 17.12 -12.18 -3.59
N THR A 192 16.51 -11.11 -4.10
CA THR A 192 17.08 -10.25 -5.15
C THR A 192 18.37 -9.57 -4.67
N LEU A 193 18.41 -9.17 -3.40
CA LEU A 193 19.59 -8.58 -2.77
C LEU A 193 20.67 -9.60 -2.40
N GLY A 194 20.34 -10.89 -2.35
CA GLY A 194 21.22 -11.92 -1.78
C GLY A 194 21.59 -11.63 -0.32
N SER A 195 20.70 -10.95 0.43
CA SER A 195 20.96 -10.55 1.80
C SER A 195 20.70 -11.72 2.75
N GLU A 196 21.66 -11.97 3.64
CA GLU A 196 21.55 -12.97 4.71
C GLU A 196 21.02 -12.37 6.02
N SER A 197 20.70 -11.06 6.04
CA SER A 197 20.11 -10.44 7.22
C SER A 197 18.75 -11.07 7.53
N PRO A 198 18.48 -11.40 8.82
CA PRO A 198 17.15 -11.78 9.26
C PRO A 198 16.15 -10.67 8.95
N TRP A 199 14.92 -11.08 8.66
CA TRP A 199 13.85 -10.16 8.34
C TRP A 199 12.51 -10.67 8.84
N GLN A 200 11.60 -9.74 9.08
CA GLN A 200 10.24 -10.02 9.55
C GLN A 200 9.24 -9.10 8.84
N LEU A 201 8.04 -9.63 8.59
CA LEU A 201 6.87 -8.81 8.31
C LEU A 201 6.29 -8.35 9.65
N VAL A 202 6.23 -7.03 9.84
CA VAL A 202 5.70 -6.40 11.05
C VAL A 202 4.56 -5.46 10.69
N TYR A 203 3.77 -5.09 11.69
CA TYR A 203 2.59 -4.29 11.50
C TYR A 203 2.62 -3.02 12.35
N GLN A 204 1.93 -1.99 11.87
CA GLN A 204 1.83 -0.70 12.57
C GLN A 204 0.39 -0.15 12.54
N SER A 205 0.18 0.94 13.27
CA SER A 205 -1.08 1.69 13.29
C SER A 205 -2.31 0.86 13.64
N ARG A 206 -2.17 -0.03 14.63
CA ARG A 206 -3.31 -0.72 15.23
C ARG A 206 -4.23 0.31 15.86
N SER A 207 -5.47 0.34 15.38
CA SER A 207 -6.34 1.45 15.71
C SER A 207 -7.77 1.00 16.03
N GLY A 208 -7.95 -0.27 16.38
CA GLY A 208 -9.22 -0.82 16.87
C GLY A 208 -9.24 -0.99 18.38
N PRO A 209 -10.40 -1.38 18.95
CA PRO A 209 -10.49 -1.75 20.35
C PRO A 209 -9.49 -2.87 20.71
N PRO A 210 -8.89 -2.86 21.91
CA PRO A 210 -7.94 -3.89 22.35
C PRO A 210 -8.50 -5.33 22.30
N SER A 211 -9.82 -5.49 22.38
CA SER A 211 -10.51 -6.78 22.33
C SER A 211 -10.61 -7.39 20.94
N VAL A 212 -10.42 -6.61 19.88
CA VAL A 212 -10.36 -7.13 18.51
C VAL A 212 -8.93 -7.61 18.28
N PRO A 213 -8.70 -8.84 17.79
CA PRO A 213 -7.37 -9.30 17.40
C PRO A 213 -6.95 -8.66 16.08
N TRP A 214 -5.72 -8.17 16.03
CA TRP A 214 -5.09 -7.56 14.87
C TRP A 214 -3.87 -8.37 14.46
N LEU A 215 -3.36 -8.15 13.24
CA LEU A 215 -2.13 -8.78 12.80
C LEU A 215 -0.93 -8.26 13.62
N GLU A 216 -0.05 -9.19 13.96
CA GLU A 216 1.11 -9.03 14.85
C GLU A 216 2.34 -9.68 14.21
N PRO A 217 3.57 -9.30 14.63
CA PRO A 217 3.89 -8.38 15.73
C PRO A 217 3.73 -6.91 15.36
N ASP A 218 3.53 -6.05 16.38
CA ASP A 218 3.71 -4.61 16.24
C ASP A 218 5.19 -4.27 15.97
N VAL A 219 5.44 -3.21 15.21
CA VAL A 219 6.80 -2.78 14.86
C VAL A 219 7.64 -2.46 16.10
N ASN A 220 7.08 -1.82 17.13
CA ASN A 220 7.81 -1.49 18.34
C ASN A 220 8.08 -2.74 19.19
N ASP A 221 7.11 -3.65 19.28
CA ASP A 221 7.28 -4.95 19.96
C ASP A 221 8.38 -5.78 19.29
N ALA A 222 8.42 -5.79 17.95
CA ALA A 222 9.47 -6.45 17.20
C ALA A 222 10.85 -5.83 17.47
N ILE A 223 10.95 -4.49 17.46
CA ILE A 223 12.18 -3.75 17.77
C ILE A 223 12.65 -4.05 19.22
N ALA A 224 11.73 -4.11 20.18
CA ALA A 224 12.03 -4.39 21.58
C ALA A 224 12.68 -5.77 21.81
N ALA A 225 12.38 -6.75 20.94
CA ALA A 225 12.96 -8.08 21.03
C ALA A 225 14.39 -8.17 20.45
N LEU A 226 14.81 -7.23 19.59
CA LEU A 226 16.04 -7.33 18.81
C LEU A 226 17.34 -7.35 19.65
N PRO A 227 17.50 -6.57 20.74
CA PRO A 227 18.72 -6.61 21.55
C PRO A 227 18.98 -8.00 22.15
N ALA A 228 17.91 -8.70 22.58
CA ALA A 228 18.02 -10.06 23.11
C ALA A 228 18.45 -11.09 22.04
N GLN A 229 18.28 -10.76 20.75
CA GLN A 229 18.72 -11.56 19.61
C GLN A 229 20.13 -11.17 19.13
N GLY A 230 20.79 -10.22 19.81
CA GLY A 230 22.13 -9.75 19.47
C GLY A 230 22.18 -8.77 18.28
N ARG A 231 21.03 -8.22 17.86
CA ARG A 231 21.01 -7.22 16.80
C ARG A 231 21.53 -5.88 17.32
N ARG A 232 22.16 -5.13 16.41
CA ARG A 232 22.69 -3.79 16.65
C ARG A 232 22.11 -2.75 15.70
N GLY A 233 21.58 -3.19 14.56
CA GLY A 233 20.94 -2.34 13.57
C GLY A 233 19.55 -2.83 13.19
N VAL A 234 18.66 -1.90 12.90
CA VAL A 234 17.33 -2.18 12.35
C VAL A 234 17.09 -1.34 11.11
N LEU A 235 16.68 -2.00 10.03
CA LEU A 235 16.30 -1.37 8.78
C LEU A 235 14.78 -1.49 8.58
N ILE A 236 14.08 -0.37 8.65
CA ILE A 236 12.63 -0.28 8.55
C ILE A 236 12.23 0.00 7.09
N VAL A 237 11.39 -0.86 6.53
CA VAL A 237 10.95 -0.80 5.13
C VAL A 237 9.43 -0.63 5.08
N PRO A 238 8.89 0.53 4.66
CA PRO A 238 7.44 0.78 4.62
C PRO A 238 6.78 0.07 3.42
N LEU A 239 6.86 -1.26 3.38
CA LEU A 239 6.48 -2.11 2.25
C LEU A 239 4.99 -2.05 1.90
N GLY A 240 4.15 -1.72 2.88
CA GLY A 240 2.70 -1.54 2.69
C GLY A 240 2.30 -0.26 1.95
N PHE A 241 3.25 0.64 1.65
CA PHE A 241 2.96 2.03 1.31
C PHE A 241 3.61 2.46 -0.01
N VAL A 242 2.87 3.23 -0.80
CA VAL A 242 3.36 3.82 -2.05
C VAL A 242 3.88 5.24 -1.85
N SER A 243 3.48 5.90 -0.76
CA SER A 243 3.81 7.30 -0.48
C SER A 243 3.80 7.55 1.02
N ASP A 244 4.62 8.50 1.49
CA ASP A 244 4.63 8.87 2.90
C ASP A 244 3.37 9.67 3.24
N HIS A 245 2.84 9.42 4.43
CA HIS A 245 1.76 10.19 5.00
C HIS A 245 1.90 10.22 6.51
N MET A 246 1.11 11.09 7.15
CA MET A 246 1.28 11.45 8.56
C MET A 246 1.40 10.25 9.50
N GLU A 247 0.52 9.25 9.33
CA GLU A 247 0.48 8.06 10.19
C GLU A 247 1.76 7.24 10.07
N VAL A 248 2.22 6.97 8.83
CA VAL A 248 3.47 6.24 8.61
C VAL A 248 4.69 7.01 9.10
N MET A 249 4.71 8.33 8.87
CA MET A 249 5.82 9.17 9.34
C MET A 249 5.88 9.20 10.87
N TRP A 250 4.74 9.33 11.54
CA TRP A 250 4.71 9.29 13.00
C TRP A 250 5.15 7.92 13.54
N ASP A 251 4.50 6.84 13.10
CA ASP A 251 4.80 5.49 13.60
C ASP A 251 6.26 5.10 13.34
N LEU A 252 6.80 5.41 12.15
CA LEU A 252 8.09 4.90 11.71
C LEU A 252 9.26 5.88 11.85
N ASP A 253 9.05 7.20 11.79
CA ASP A 253 10.12 8.20 11.95
C ASP A 253 10.20 8.74 13.38
N THR A 254 9.11 8.63 14.15
CA THR A 254 9.07 9.02 15.56
C THR A 254 9.11 7.77 16.44
N GLU A 255 8.01 7.02 16.56
CA GLU A 255 7.87 6.00 17.61
C GLU A 255 8.86 4.83 17.44
N ALA A 256 8.98 4.28 16.24
CA ALA A 256 9.90 3.18 15.97
C ALA A 256 11.38 3.58 16.10
N ILE A 257 11.75 4.79 15.65
CA ILE A 257 13.12 5.31 15.79
C ILE A 257 13.43 5.61 17.26
N GLU A 258 12.49 6.19 18.00
CA GLU A 258 12.63 6.43 19.44
C GLU A 258 12.83 5.11 20.19
N THR A 259 11.96 4.11 19.98
CA THR A 259 12.09 2.77 20.57
C THR A 259 13.46 2.15 20.26
N ALA A 260 13.90 2.19 19.00
CA ALA A 260 15.21 1.66 18.63
C ALA A 260 16.37 2.41 19.31
N THR A 261 16.27 3.74 19.41
CA THR A 261 17.30 4.59 20.02
C THR A 261 17.41 4.33 21.52
N GLU A 262 16.28 4.20 22.24
CA GLU A 262 16.25 3.87 23.67
C GLU A 262 16.89 2.52 23.98
N LEU A 263 16.82 1.59 23.03
CA LEU A 263 17.42 0.25 23.11
C LEU A 263 18.87 0.21 22.61
N GLY A 264 19.43 1.34 22.17
CA GLY A 264 20.81 1.42 21.66
C GLY A 264 21.03 0.81 20.28
N LEU A 265 19.96 0.65 19.48
CA LEU A 265 20.03 0.17 18.11
C LEU A 265 20.24 1.35 17.14
N VAL A 266 21.02 1.14 16.09
CA VAL A 266 21.05 2.09 14.96
C VAL A 266 19.86 1.79 14.06
N ALA A 267 18.94 2.74 13.93
CA ALA A 267 17.76 2.61 13.09
C ALA A 267 17.90 3.40 11.80
N VAL A 268 17.54 2.77 10.68
CA VAL A 268 17.43 3.42 9.37
C VAL A 268 16.07 3.08 8.79
N ARG A 269 15.34 4.07 8.29
CA ARG A 269 14.12 3.84 7.49
C ARG A 269 14.40 4.10 6.02
N THR A 270 13.86 3.25 5.16
CA THR A 270 13.88 3.44 3.70
C THR A 270 12.71 4.31 3.23
N ALA A 271 12.88 4.99 2.10
CA ALA A 271 11.81 5.79 1.51
C ALA A 271 10.70 4.90 0.91
N THR A 272 9.48 5.43 0.86
CA THR A 272 8.41 4.86 0.03
C THR A 272 8.68 5.10 -1.47
N PRO A 273 8.03 4.37 -2.39
CA PRO A 273 8.21 4.55 -3.83
C PRO A 273 7.99 5.98 -4.34
N GLY A 274 6.99 6.69 -3.78
CA GLY A 274 6.67 8.08 -4.11
C GLY A 274 6.49 8.30 -5.61
N THR A 275 7.38 9.10 -6.19
CA THR A 275 7.45 9.41 -7.62
C THR A 275 8.70 8.81 -8.28
N SER A 276 9.27 7.74 -7.73
CA SER A 276 10.38 7.00 -8.33
C SER A 276 10.08 6.71 -9.81
N PRO A 277 10.99 7.03 -10.75
CA PRO A 277 10.76 6.81 -12.17
C PRO A 277 10.37 5.36 -12.51
N THR A 278 11.00 4.39 -11.84
CA THR A 278 10.71 2.97 -12.02
C THR A 278 9.30 2.61 -11.55
N TYR A 279 8.82 3.23 -10.47
CA TYR A 279 7.46 3.03 -9.98
C TYR A 279 6.43 3.65 -10.91
N VAL A 280 6.64 4.90 -11.35
CA VAL A 280 5.77 5.60 -12.29
C VAL A 280 5.68 4.84 -13.61
N ALA A 281 6.82 4.40 -14.16
CA ALA A 281 6.86 3.55 -15.34
C ALA A 281 6.07 2.27 -15.14
N GLY A 282 6.20 1.61 -13.98
CA GLY A 282 5.45 0.41 -13.65
C GLY A 282 3.94 0.61 -13.53
N LEU A 283 3.49 1.77 -13.02
CA LEU A 283 2.07 2.12 -13.02
C LEU A 283 1.54 2.29 -14.44
N VAL A 284 2.34 2.86 -15.35
CA VAL A 284 1.96 2.98 -16.77
C VAL A 284 1.99 1.62 -17.47
N ASP A 285 2.92 0.72 -17.14
CA ASP A 285 2.92 -0.67 -17.63
C ASP A 285 1.57 -1.36 -17.30
N LEU A 286 1.10 -1.22 -16.06
CA LEU A 286 -0.18 -1.79 -15.61
C LEU A 286 -1.39 -1.18 -16.35
N ILE A 287 -1.33 0.11 -16.68
CA ILE A 287 -2.35 0.77 -17.50
C ILE A 287 -2.34 0.17 -18.90
N GLU A 288 -1.17 0.03 -19.53
CA GLU A 288 -1.03 -0.57 -20.87
C GLU A 288 -1.49 -2.03 -20.90
N GLU A 289 -1.12 -2.85 -19.90
CA GLU A 289 -1.59 -4.22 -19.73
C GLU A 289 -3.13 -4.29 -19.80
N ARG A 290 -3.80 -3.33 -19.16
CA ARG A 290 -5.26 -3.27 -19.12
C ARG A 290 -5.86 -2.77 -20.44
N LEU A 291 -5.26 -1.76 -21.08
CA LEU A 291 -5.72 -1.20 -22.35
C LEU A 291 -5.60 -2.22 -23.49
N GLN A 292 -4.51 -2.97 -23.52
CA GLN A 292 -4.20 -3.95 -24.56
C GLN A 292 -4.87 -5.31 -24.31
N GLY A 293 -5.39 -5.54 -23.09
CA GLY A 293 -5.94 -6.83 -22.70
C GLY A 293 -4.85 -7.91 -22.63
N THR A 294 -3.64 -7.54 -22.21
CA THR A 294 -2.46 -8.41 -22.18
C THR A 294 -2.76 -9.70 -21.42
N PRO A 295 -2.55 -10.90 -22.02
CA PRO A 295 -2.78 -12.16 -21.33
C PRO A 295 -1.93 -12.30 -20.07
N ALA A 296 -2.47 -12.93 -19.02
CA ALA A 296 -1.77 -13.12 -17.75
C ALA A 296 -0.36 -13.75 -17.92
N SER A 297 -0.19 -14.68 -18.87
CA SER A 297 1.11 -15.32 -19.14
C SER A 297 2.18 -14.38 -19.71
N GLN A 298 1.83 -13.16 -20.11
CA GLN A 298 2.73 -12.15 -20.65
C GLN A 298 2.94 -10.98 -19.68
N ARG A 299 2.26 -10.99 -18.53
CA ARG A 299 2.39 -9.95 -17.49
C ARG A 299 3.54 -10.31 -16.57
N GLU A 300 4.58 -9.49 -16.54
CA GLU A 300 5.75 -9.75 -15.71
C GLU A 300 5.43 -9.55 -14.23
N ARG A 301 5.72 -10.56 -13.40
CA ARG A 301 5.56 -10.49 -11.95
C ARG A 301 6.73 -11.17 -11.26
N VAL A 302 7.16 -10.61 -10.13
CA VAL A 302 8.36 -11.08 -9.42
C VAL A 302 8.06 -12.14 -8.36
N THR A 303 6.79 -12.46 -8.11
CA THR A 303 6.37 -13.50 -7.17
C THR A 303 5.55 -14.59 -7.86
N SER A 304 5.37 -15.73 -7.19
CA SER A 304 4.50 -16.81 -7.65
C SER A 304 3.02 -16.60 -7.28
N LEU A 305 2.66 -15.46 -6.66
CA LEU A 305 1.29 -15.19 -6.25
C LEU A 305 0.46 -14.50 -7.34
N GLY A 306 1.10 -13.69 -8.19
CA GLY A 306 0.47 -13.04 -9.33
C GLY A 306 0.69 -13.75 -10.67
N PRO A 307 0.31 -13.10 -11.78
CA PRO A 307 -0.38 -11.80 -11.82
C PRO A 307 -1.77 -11.85 -11.20
N TRP A 308 -2.12 -10.78 -10.50
CA TRP A 308 -3.45 -10.66 -9.91
C TRP A 308 -4.52 -10.40 -10.98
N PHE A 309 -5.77 -10.68 -10.65
CA PHE A 309 -6.87 -10.56 -11.59
C PHE A 309 -7.35 -9.11 -11.75
N ASP A 310 -7.75 -8.78 -12.98
CA ASP A 310 -8.40 -7.49 -13.31
C ASP A 310 -9.84 -7.43 -12.75
N VAL A 311 -10.53 -8.58 -12.73
CA VAL A 311 -11.93 -8.71 -12.30
C VAL A 311 -12.01 -9.52 -11.01
N CYS A 312 -12.43 -8.86 -9.92
CA CYS A 312 -12.58 -9.52 -8.62
C CYS A 312 -13.71 -10.55 -8.62
N ARG A 313 -13.48 -11.68 -7.93
CA ARG A 313 -14.52 -12.69 -7.64
C ARG A 313 -15.57 -12.13 -6.67
N PRO A 314 -16.81 -12.69 -6.66
CA PRO A 314 -17.75 -12.44 -5.58
C PRO A 314 -17.13 -12.83 -4.25
N GLY A 315 -17.40 -12.10 -3.18
CA GLY A 315 -16.84 -12.45 -1.87
C GLY A 315 -15.37 -12.07 -1.64
N CYS A 316 -14.66 -11.57 -2.67
CA CYS A 316 -13.25 -11.19 -2.56
C CYS A 316 -13.09 -9.98 -1.64
N CYS A 317 -12.18 -10.07 -0.66
CA CYS A 317 -11.86 -8.99 0.28
C CYS A 317 -13.07 -8.43 1.07
N GLU A 318 -13.98 -9.30 1.54
CA GLU A 318 -15.18 -8.88 2.27
C GLU A 318 -14.94 -8.48 3.72
N ASN A 319 -15.60 -7.40 4.15
CA ASN A 319 -15.77 -7.10 5.56
C ASN A 319 -17.09 -7.71 6.07
N ALA A 320 -16.99 -8.81 6.81
CA ALA A 320 -18.17 -9.53 7.31
C ALA A 320 -19.08 -8.67 8.20
N ARG A 321 -18.56 -7.61 8.82
CA ARG A 321 -19.33 -6.75 9.74
C ARG A 321 -20.23 -5.75 9.02
N LEU A 322 -19.91 -5.40 7.77
CA LEU A 322 -20.61 -4.35 7.02
C LEU A 322 -21.73 -4.90 6.11
N GLY A 323 -21.84 -6.22 6.00
CA GLY A 323 -22.78 -6.86 5.07
C GLY A 323 -22.40 -6.62 3.60
N PHE A 324 -23.31 -6.98 2.69
CA PHE A 324 -23.08 -6.77 1.26
C PHE A 324 -23.22 -5.29 0.90
N ARG A 325 -22.23 -4.78 0.16
CA ARG A 325 -22.25 -3.47 -0.49
C ARG A 325 -21.90 -3.62 -1.98
N PRO A 326 -22.53 -2.85 -2.87
CA PRO A 326 -22.16 -2.81 -4.29
C PRO A 326 -20.69 -2.44 -4.47
N ALA A 327 -19.96 -3.18 -5.29
CA ALA A 327 -18.55 -2.92 -5.58
C ALA A 327 -18.30 -3.03 -7.09
N LEU A 328 -17.80 -1.96 -7.71
CA LEU A 328 -17.54 -1.92 -9.16
C LEU A 328 -16.42 -2.86 -9.60
N ALA A 329 -16.24 -3.08 -10.91
CA ALA A 329 -15.10 -3.83 -11.47
C ALA A 329 -14.87 -5.24 -10.87
N GLY A 330 -15.95 -5.98 -10.63
CA GLY A 330 -15.93 -7.39 -10.23
C GLY A 330 -17.17 -8.13 -10.71
N LEU A 331 -17.19 -9.43 -10.48
CA LEU A 331 -18.35 -10.27 -10.78
C LEU A 331 -19.48 -9.98 -9.80
N THR A 332 -20.69 -9.80 -10.31
CA THR A 332 -21.91 -9.75 -9.50
C THR A 332 -22.10 -11.08 -8.76
N PRO A 333 -22.51 -11.06 -7.47
CA PRO A 333 -22.76 -12.28 -6.70
C PRO A 333 -23.73 -13.27 -7.32
#